data_AF-A0A9P9DVE7-F1
#
_entry.id   AF-A0A9P9DVE7-F1
#
_cell.length_a   1.000
_cell.length_b   1.000
_cell.length_c   1.000
_cell.angle_alpha   90.00
_cell.angle_beta   90.00
_cell.angle_gamma   90.00
#
_symmetry.space_group_name_H-M   'P 1'
#
loop_
_entity.id
_entity.type
_entity.pdbx_description
1 polymer ?
#
loop_
_entity_poly.entity_id
_entity_poly.type
_entity_poly.pdbx_seq_one_letter_code
_entity_poly.pdbx_strand_id
1 'polypeptide(L)'
;MTTNKVPELLHHTTLTVIDYHEDPSGATRSVYVLGTHSTLEASKVFATSALQGLKYEPSDFAEYTVRSAGPWTHGDGVLVFARAPAGQVFLIGIDTTPNNEALPASPDGAVVLPQGADLLHYVLQTTIDYNQDRTGSVQATEIEGSYVLRADAWAAARKCLDPEQFVKYDMLESDEMAGQWPFGDDVVVHAVAETGQNFVVAVRTVPGAHKKHGKKG
;
A
#
# COMPACT_ATOMS: atom_id res chain seq x y z
N MET A 1 -9.04 29.51 18.32
CA MET A 1 -9.10 28.04 18.25
C MET A 1 -9.14 27.67 16.79
N THR A 2 -8.09 27.05 16.27
CA THR A 2 -8.07 26.51 14.91
C THR A 2 -8.94 25.25 14.92
N THR A 3 -10.09 25.30 14.27
CA THR A 3 -10.98 24.15 14.11
C THR A 3 -10.32 23.16 13.17
N ASN A 4 -9.98 21.96 13.67
CA ASN A 4 -9.54 20.88 12.79
C ASN A 4 -10.70 20.52 11.86
N LYS A 5 -10.46 20.61 10.54
CA LYS A 5 -11.45 20.26 9.53
C LYS A 5 -11.40 18.74 9.31
N VAL A 6 -12.57 18.12 9.14
CA VAL A 6 -12.66 16.74 8.67
C VAL A 6 -12.67 16.77 7.13
N PRO A 7 -11.62 16.27 6.45
CA PRO A 7 -11.61 16.13 4.99
C PRO A 7 -12.52 14.96 4.57
N GLU A 8 -13.08 15.04 3.36
CA GLU A 8 -13.87 13.94 2.78
C GLU A 8 -12.98 12.79 2.27
N LEU A 9 -11.77 13.12 1.84
CA LEU A 9 -10.81 12.18 1.26
C LEU A 9 -9.50 12.19 2.05
N LEU A 10 -8.82 11.05 2.05
CA LEU A 10 -7.47 10.87 2.56
C LEU A 10 -6.55 10.47 1.40
N HIS A 11 -5.31 10.96 1.45
CA HIS A 11 -4.28 10.69 0.45
C HIS A 11 -3.16 9.88 1.07
N HIS A 12 -2.92 8.69 0.51
CA HIS A 12 -1.97 7.72 1.03
C HIS A 12 -0.74 7.69 0.15
N THR A 13 0.41 8.04 0.72
CA THR A 13 1.69 7.83 0.03
C THR A 13 2.00 6.34 0.04
N THR A 14 2.15 5.74 -1.14
CA THR A 14 2.43 4.32 -1.29
C THR A 14 3.85 4.07 -1.77
N LEU A 15 4.42 2.94 -1.37
CA LEU A 15 5.63 2.36 -1.92
C LEU A 15 5.27 1.07 -2.63
N THR A 16 5.55 1.00 -3.93
CA THR A 16 5.56 -0.26 -4.69
C THR A 16 7.00 -0.72 -4.85
N VAL A 17 7.29 -1.94 -4.41
CA VAL A 17 8.58 -2.60 -4.59
C VAL A 17 8.45 -3.66 -5.67
N ILE A 18 9.37 -3.66 -6.64
CA ILE A 18 9.50 -4.68 -7.68
C ILE A 18 10.91 -5.27 -7.54
N ASP A 19 11.00 -6.57 -7.31
CA ASP A 19 12.28 -7.26 -7.19
C ASP A 19 12.58 -8.06 -8.47
N TYR A 20 13.34 -7.45 -9.37
CA TYR A 20 13.73 -8.09 -10.63
C TYR A 20 14.77 -9.20 -10.46
N HIS A 21 15.39 -9.34 -9.28
CA HIS A 21 16.30 -10.45 -9.01
C HIS A 21 15.51 -11.71 -8.64
N GLU A 22 14.48 -11.57 -7.80
CA GLU A 22 13.58 -12.68 -7.45
C GLU A 22 12.60 -13.01 -8.57
N ASP A 23 12.05 -11.99 -9.24
CA ASP A 23 11.12 -12.13 -10.36
C ASP A 23 11.56 -11.26 -11.55
N PRO A 24 12.34 -11.82 -12.50
CA PRO A 24 12.81 -11.09 -13.67
C PRO A 24 11.72 -10.49 -14.55
N SER A 25 10.47 -10.98 -14.46
CA SER A 25 9.35 -10.42 -15.21
C SER A 25 8.85 -9.09 -14.63
N GLY A 26 9.09 -8.85 -13.33
CA GLY A 26 8.53 -7.71 -12.58
C GLY A 26 7.02 -7.79 -12.37
N ALA A 27 6.44 -8.97 -12.57
CA ALA A 27 5.04 -9.26 -12.34
C ALA A 27 4.69 -9.17 -10.85
N THR A 28 5.57 -9.68 -10.00
CA THR A 28 5.42 -9.65 -8.55
C THR A 28 5.73 -8.25 -8.04
N ARG A 29 4.72 -7.62 -7.45
CA ARG A 29 4.81 -6.28 -6.88
C ARG A 29 4.40 -6.33 -5.43
N SER A 30 4.99 -5.49 -4.61
CA SER A 30 4.56 -5.35 -3.22
C SER A 30 4.24 -3.92 -2.91
N VAL A 31 2.97 -3.63 -2.60
CA VAL A 31 2.50 -2.28 -2.28
C VAL A 31 2.35 -2.10 -0.78
N TYR A 32 2.84 -0.97 -0.28
CA TYR A 32 2.81 -0.59 1.13
C TYR A 32 2.37 0.86 1.27
N VAL A 33 1.66 1.17 2.35
CA VAL A 33 1.37 2.55 2.74
C VAL A 33 2.50 3.06 3.62
N LEU A 34 3.04 4.24 3.29
CA LEU A 34 4.10 4.92 4.04
C LEU A 34 3.59 6.09 4.88
N GLY A 35 2.43 6.64 4.55
CA GLY A 35 1.81 7.73 5.31
C GLY A 35 0.46 8.13 4.74
N THR A 36 -0.33 8.83 5.55
CA THR A 36 -1.64 9.37 5.18
C THR A 36 -1.71 10.86 5.47
N HIS A 37 -2.25 11.63 4.53
CA HIS A 37 -2.43 13.07 4.64
C HIS A 37 -3.85 13.46 4.23
N SER A 38 -4.34 14.59 4.72
CA SER A 38 -5.67 15.12 4.39
C SER A 38 -5.69 15.95 3.11
N THR A 39 -4.52 16.30 2.56
CA THR A 39 -4.42 17.06 1.32
C THR A 39 -3.45 16.40 0.34
N LEU A 40 -3.77 16.55 -0.95
CA LEU A 40 -2.90 16.07 -2.03
C LEU A 40 -1.54 16.80 -2.02
N GLU A 41 -1.52 18.06 -1.59
CA GLU A 41 -0.29 18.84 -1.50
C GLU A 41 0.65 18.28 -0.41
N ALA A 42 0.15 18.05 0.80
CA ALA A 42 0.95 17.50 1.89
C ALA A 42 1.49 16.10 1.55
N SER A 43 0.66 15.24 0.93
CA SER A 43 1.09 13.92 0.48
C SER A 43 2.13 13.97 -0.64
N LYS A 44 2.08 14.95 -1.56
CA LYS A 44 3.13 15.16 -2.58
C LYS A 44 4.45 15.58 -1.94
N VAL A 45 4.41 16.52 -0.98
CA VAL A 45 5.61 16.94 -0.25
C VAL A 45 6.23 15.74 0.46
N PHE A 46 5.44 14.97 1.20
CA PHE A 46 5.91 13.78 1.90
C PHE A 46 6.45 12.71 0.95
N ALA A 47 5.79 12.47 -0.19
CA ALA A 47 6.23 11.48 -1.18
C ALA A 47 7.68 11.71 -1.66
N THR A 48 8.11 12.97 -1.80
CA THR A 48 9.48 13.29 -2.26
C THR A 48 10.58 12.92 -1.27
N SER A 49 10.27 12.78 0.02
CA SER A 49 11.20 12.41 1.09
C SER A 49 10.89 11.04 1.72
N ALA A 50 9.89 10.33 1.21
CA ALA A 50 9.40 9.09 1.81
C ALA A 50 10.48 8.00 1.92
N LEU A 51 11.36 7.88 0.91
CA LEU A 51 12.47 6.91 0.92
C LEU A 51 13.53 7.24 1.99
N GLN A 52 13.73 8.51 2.33
CA GLN A 52 14.59 8.92 3.45
C GLN A 52 14.00 8.52 4.80
N GLY A 53 12.67 8.53 4.92
CA GLY A 53 11.96 7.95 6.07
C GLY A 53 12.20 6.43 6.24
N LEU A 54 12.59 5.75 5.17
CA LEU A 54 13.04 4.35 5.16
C LEU A 54 14.57 4.21 5.27
N LYS A 55 15.28 5.32 5.55
CA LYS A 55 16.75 5.42 5.68
C LYS A 55 17.52 5.17 4.37
N TYR A 56 16.87 5.33 3.23
CA TYR A 56 17.57 5.37 1.95
C TYR A 56 17.93 6.81 1.57
N GLU A 57 19.14 6.99 1.11
CA GLU A 57 19.59 8.24 0.48
C GLU A 57 19.58 8.09 -1.04
N PRO A 58 19.45 9.19 -1.82
CA PRO A 58 19.53 9.13 -3.28
C PRO A 58 20.79 8.43 -3.79
N SER A 59 21.92 8.54 -3.06
CA SER A 59 23.18 7.88 -3.38
C SER A 59 23.18 6.36 -3.22
N ASP A 60 22.18 5.79 -2.56
CA ASP A 60 22.02 4.34 -2.44
C ASP A 60 21.49 3.69 -3.73
N PHE A 61 21.03 4.50 -4.70
CA PHE A 61 20.39 4.04 -5.92
C PHE A 61 21.26 4.29 -7.16
N ALA A 62 21.18 3.37 -8.11
CA ALA A 62 21.79 3.54 -9.43
C ALA A 62 21.02 4.57 -10.28
N GLU A 63 19.71 4.68 -10.05
CA GLU A 63 18.84 5.69 -10.66
C GLU A 63 17.88 6.22 -9.58
N TYR A 64 17.76 7.53 -9.48
CA TYR A 64 16.84 8.19 -8.56
C TYR A 64 16.26 9.43 -9.27
N THR A 65 14.95 9.41 -9.54
CA THR A 65 14.27 10.51 -10.22
C THR A 65 13.01 10.91 -9.45
N VAL A 66 12.79 12.22 -9.36
CA VAL A 66 11.59 12.81 -8.77
C VAL A 66 10.82 13.47 -9.90
N ARG A 67 9.51 13.21 -9.97
CA ARG A 67 8.66 13.76 -11.02
C ARG A 67 8.68 15.28 -10.98
N SER A 68 8.92 15.86 -12.14
CA SER A 68 8.93 17.31 -12.38
C SER A 68 8.08 17.63 -13.61
N ALA A 69 8.06 18.90 -14.03
CA ALA A 69 7.28 19.34 -15.20
C ALA A 69 7.79 18.82 -16.56
N GLY A 70 8.93 18.11 -16.59
CA GLY A 70 9.52 17.57 -17.81
C GLY A 70 8.94 16.22 -18.26
N PRO A 71 9.51 15.62 -19.33
CA PRO A 71 9.13 14.29 -19.80
C PRO A 71 9.24 13.25 -18.69
N TRP A 72 8.23 12.37 -18.58
CA TRP A 72 8.13 11.37 -17.52
C TRP A 72 7.87 9.98 -18.12
N THR A 73 8.67 8.99 -17.70
CA THR A 73 8.66 7.63 -18.28
C THR A 73 8.26 6.54 -17.29
N HIS A 74 8.00 6.88 -16.03
CA HIS A 74 7.79 5.89 -14.95
C HIS A 74 6.31 5.68 -14.57
N GLY A 75 5.37 6.18 -15.39
CA GLY A 75 3.93 6.02 -15.20
C GLY A 75 3.27 7.19 -14.45
N ASP A 76 2.02 7.52 -14.81
CA ASP A 76 1.34 8.73 -14.35
C ASP A 76 1.05 8.78 -12.85
N GLY A 77 1.00 7.63 -12.18
CA GLY A 77 0.81 7.56 -10.73
C GLY A 77 2.09 7.72 -9.91
N VAL A 78 3.27 7.70 -10.56
CA VAL A 78 4.57 7.68 -9.86
C VAL A 78 5.09 9.10 -9.68
N LEU A 79 5.52 9.42 -8.46
CA LEU A 79 6.13 10.68 -8.07
C LEU A 79 7.64 10.55 -7.82
N VAL A 80 8.10 9.40 -7.33
CA VAL A 80 9.53 9.10 -7.18
C VAL A 80 9.79 7.71 -7.76
N PHE A 81 10.78 7.60 -8.62
CA PHE A 81 11.31 6.34 -9.11
C PHE A 81 12.73 6.18 -8.59
N ALA A 82 13.03 5.03 -8.00
CA ALA A 82 14.39 4.69 -7.60
C ALA A 82 14.71 3.24 -7.96
N ARG A 83 15.91 3.00 -8.49
CA ARG A 83 16.40 1.66 -8.82
C ARG A 83 17.69 1.38 -8.07
N ALA A 84 17.67 0.37 -7.21
CA ALA A 84 18.84 -0.08 -6.48
C ALA A 84 19.85 -0.74 -7.43
N PRO A 85 21.17 -0.73 -7.10
CA PRO A 85 22.19 -1.38 -7.91
C PRO A 85 21.93 -2.87 -8.17
N ALA A 86 21.30 -3.56 -7.21
CA ALA A 86 20.92 -4.96 -7.32
C ALA A 86 19.69 -5.23 -8.21
N GLY A 87 19.08 -4.19 -8.79
CA GLY A 87 17.95 -4.31 -9.71
C GLY A 87 16.58 -4.11 -9.07
N GLN A 88 16.46 -4.08 -7.74
CA GLN A 88 15.21 -3.77 -7.04
C GLN A 88 14.73 -2.34 -7.38
N VAL A 89 13.46 -2.18 -7.69
CA VAL A 89 12.83 -0.90 -8.04
C VAL A 89 11.83 -0.48 -6.97
N PHE A 90 11.85 0.81 -6.63
CA PHE A 90 10.98 1.48 -5.69
C PHE A 90 10.19 2.55 -6.44
N LEU A 91 8.87 2.46 -6.41
CA LEU A 91 7.96 3.45 -6.98
C LEU A 91 7.15 4.09 -5.85
N ILE A 92 7.29 5.40 -5.67
CA ILE A 92 6.46 6.15 -4.74
C ILE A 92 5.29 6.76 -5.50
N GLY A 93 4.08 6.51 -5.03
CA GLY A 93 2.84 7.06 -5.57
C GLY A 93 1.95 7.66 -4.50
N ILE A 94 0.78 8.13 -4.92
CA ILE A 94 -0.29 8.55 -4.03
C ILE A 94 -1.57 7.86 -4.46
N ASP A 95 -2.22 7.21 -3.52
CA ASP A 95 -3.59 6.69 -3.66
C ASP A 95 -4.55 7.52 -2.82
N THR A 96 -5.85 7.46 -3.11
CA THR A 96 -6.87 8.28 -2.43
C THR A 96 -8.08 7.43 -2.05
N THR A 97 -8.50 7.51 -0.79
CA THR A 97 -9.73 6.84 -0.32
C THR A 97 -10.67 7.85 0.35
N PRO A 98 -11.95 7.49 0.50
CA PRO A 98 -12.84 8.19 1.43
C PRO A 98 -12.30 8.17 2.88
N ASN A 99 -12.58 9.23 3.63
CA ASN A 99 -12.28 9.33 5.06
C ASN A 99 -13.39 8.67 5.90
N ASN A 100 -13.47 7.34 5.84
CA ASN A 100 -14.54 6.56 6.49
C ASN A 100 -14.60 6.74 8.01
N GLU A 101 -13.46 7.06 8.63
CA GLU A 101 -13.31 7.25 10.08
C GLU A 101 -13.54 8.71 10.52
N ALA A 102 -13.88 9.61 9.58
CA ALA A 102 -14.07 11.04 9.83
C ALA A 102 -12.89 11.70 10.57
N LEU A 103 -11.66 11.27 10.26
CA LEU A 103 -10.46 11.71 10.95
C LEU A 103 -10.23 13.21 10.72
N PRO A 104 -10.06 14.01 11.79
CA PRO A 104 -9.73 15.42 11.64
C PRO A 104 -8.32 15.61 11.09
N ALA A 105 -8.10 16.74 10.45
CA ALA A 105 -6.78 17.15 9.97
C ALA A 105 -6.28 18.39 10.69
N SER A 106 -4.97 18.44 10.95
CA SER A 106 -4.27 19.65 11.34
C SER A 106 -4.04 20.58 10.13
N PRO A 107 -3.73 21.87 10.35
CA PRO A 107 -3.56 22.84 9.28
C PRO A 107 -2.45 22.51 8.26
N ASP A 108 -1.44 21.74 8.66
CA ASP A 108 -0.32 21.28 7.82
C ASP A 108 -0.67 20.04 6.97
N GLY A 109 -1.90 19.53 7.10
CA GLY A 109 -2.37 18.38 6.32
C GLY A 109 -2.11 17.02 6.98
N ALA A 110 -1.57 16.97 8.19
CA ALA A 110 -1.44 15.72 8.93
C ALA A 110 -2.80 15.26 9.46
N VAL A 111 -3.01 13.94 9.46
CA VAL A 111 -4.19 13.32 10.04
C VAL A 111 -4.03 13.23 11.55
N VAL A 112 -5.05 13.66 12.29
CA VAL A 112 -5.06 13.63 13.76
C VAL A 112 -5.80 12.37 14.21
N LEU A 113 -5.07 11.45 14.82
CA LEU A 113 -5.64 10.23 15.37
C LEU A 113 -6.35 10.50 16.71
N PRO A 114 -7.44 9.76 17.02
CA PRO A 114 -8.10 9.87 18.32
C PRO A 114 -7.16 9.39 19.44
N GLN A 115 -7.45 9.82 20.67
CA GLN A 115 -6.65 9.49 21.83
C GLN A 115 -6.55 7.96 22.04
N GLY A 116 -5.32 7.45 22.17
CA GLY A 116 -5.05 6.02 22.35
C GLY A 116 -4.82 5.25 21.04
N ALA A 117 -4.92 5.91 19.89
CA ALA A 117 -4.52 5.34 18.61
C ALA A 117 -3.22 5.97 18.12
N ASP A 118 -2.22 5.13 17.84
CA ASP A 118 -0.89 5.57 17.41
C ASP A 118 -0.63 5.30 15.91
N LEU A 119 -1.52 4.54 15.26
CA LEU A 119 -1.39 4.16 13.86
C LEU A 119 -2.75 3.88 13.22
N LEU A 120 -2.75 3.85 11.89
CA LEU A 120 -3.88 3.38 11.08
C LEU A 120 -3.62 1.95 10.58
N HIS A 121 -4.71 1.24 10.38
CA HIS A 121 -4.77 -0.07 9.77
C HIS A 121 -5.38 0.06 8.37
N TYR A 122 -4.67 -0.42 7.36
CA TYR A 122 -5.09 -0.29 5.97
C TYR A 122 -5.52 -1.64 5.42
N VAL A 123 -6.68 -1.66 4.77
CA VAL A 123 -7.14 -2.83 4.00
C VAL A 123 -6.64 -2.65 2.58
N LEU A 124 -5.81 -3.58 2.11
CA LEU A 124 -5.28 -3.60 0.75
C LEU A 124 -5.83 -4.81 0.02
N GLN A 125 -6.47 -4.58 -1.12
CA GLN A 125 -6.89 -5.62 -2.05
C GLN A 125 -5.86 -5.71 -3.18
N THR A 126 -5.35 -6.91 -3.44
CA THR A 126 -4.42 -7.17 -4.53
C THR A 126 -5.03 -8.16 -5.49
N THR A 127 -5.13 -7.77 -6.75
CA THR A 127 -5.57 -8.63 -7.86
C THR A 127 -4.36 -9.08 -8.66
N ILE A 128 -4.24 -10.37 -8.91
CA ILE A 128 -3.16 -10.99 -9.68
C ILE A 128 -3.79 -11.72 -10.87
N ASP A 129 -3.53 -11.21 -12.06
CA ASP A 129 -3.96 -11.81 -13.33
C ASP A 129 -2.80 -12.57 -13.96
N TYR A 130 -2.92 -13.90 -14.02
CA TYR A 130 -1.91 -14.79 -14.60
C TYR A 130 -2.07 -15.02 -16.11
N ASN A 131 -3.16 -14.54 -16.71
CA ASN A 131 -3.51 -14.88 -18.10
C ASN A 131 -3.12 -13.79 -19.12
N GLN A 132 -2.32 -12.80 -18.72
CA GLN A 132 -1.81 -11.79 -19.64
C GLN A 132 -0.59 -12.35 -20.40
N ASP A 133 -0.74 -12.55 -21.71
CA ASP A 133 0.25 -13.16 -22.60
C ASP A 133 1.64 -12.48 -22.61
N ARG A 134 2.68 -13.28 -22.94
CA ARG A 134 4.11 -12.95 -23.19
C ARG A 134 4.91 -12.18 -22.14
N THR A 135 4.30 -11.42 -21.23
CA THR A 135 5.00 -10.58 -20.23
C THR A 135 4.96 -11.08 -18.79
N GLY A 136 4.17 -12.12 -18.49
CA GLY A 136 3.97 -12.61 -17.13
C GLY A 136 2.73 -12.01 -16.47
N SER A 137 2.48 -12.36 -15.20
CA SER A 137 1.30 -11.91 -14.47
C SER A 137 1.25 -10.39 -14.28
N VAL A 138 0.04 -9.84 -14.19
CA VAL A 138 -0.18 -8.42 -13.86
C VAL A 138 -0.76 -8.35 -12.45
N GLN A 139 -0.11 -7.57 -11.60
CA GLN A 139 -0.58 -7.31 -10.24
C GLN A 139 -1.02 -5.86 -10.08
N ALA A 140 -2.22 -5.66 -9.56
CA ALA A 140 -2.75 -4.37 -9.13
C ALA A 140 -3.11 -4.43 -7.64
N THR A 141 -2.84 -3.35 -6.90
CA THR A 141 -3.21 -3.25 -5.48
C THR A 141 -3.92 -1.92 -5.25
N GLU A 142 -5.06 -2.00 -4.56
CA GLU A 142 -5.92 -0.86 -4.21
C GLU A 142 -6.03 -0.78 -2.68
N ILE A 143 -6.10 0.45 -2.15
CA ILE A 143 -6.43 0.69 -0.74
C ILE A 143 -7.94 0.81 -0.61
N GLU A 144 -8.55 -0.17 0.05
CA GLU A 144 -10.01 -0.23 0.22
C GLU A 144 -10.49 0.66 1.38
N GLY A 145 -9.60 0.91 2.35
CA GLY A 145 -9.89 1.79 3.46
C GLY A 145 -8.75 1.88 4.47
N SER A 146 -8.86 2.89 5.34
CA SER A 146 -8.00 3.08 6.49
C SER A 146 -8.84 3.23 7.75
N TYR A 147 -8.43 2.56 8.83
CA TYR A 147 -9.21 2.37 10.05
C TYR A 147 -8.35 2.66 11.27
N VAL A 148 -8.97 3.22 12.31
CA VAL A 148 -8.28 3.46 13.60
C VAL A 148 -8.07 2.15 14.35
N LEU A 149 -9.07 1.28 14.38
CA LEU A 149 -9.01 0.02 15.12
C LEU A 149 -8.68 -1.14 14.19
N ARG A 150 -7.76 -2.01 14.63
CA ARG A 150 -7.44 -3.26 13.91
C ARG A 150 -8.68 -4.12 13.67
N ALA A 151 -9.56 -4.21 14.66
CA ALA A 151 -10.77 -5.01 14.58
C ALA A 151 -11.70 -4.54 13.44
N ASP A 152 -11.81 -3.23 13.23
CA ASP A 152 -12.64 -2.66 12.17
C ASP A 152 -12.01 -2.90 10.79
N ALA A 153 -10.69 -2.72 10.65
CA ALA A 153 -9.98 -3.10 9.44
C ALA A 153 -10.14 -4.60 9.11
N TRP A 154 -10.10 -5.47 10.11
CA TRP A 154 -10.33 -6.90 9.95
C TRP A 154 -11.76 -7.22 9.52
N ALA A 155 -12.74 -6.59 10.16
CA ALA A 155 -14.14 -6.75 9.78
C ALA A 155 -14.41 -6.25 8.35
N ALA A 156 -13.78 -5.15 7.94
CA ALA A 156 -13.84 -4.64 6.59
C ALA A 156 -13.15 -5.58 5.59
N ALA A 157 -11.93 -6.05 5.89
CA ALA A 157 -11.19 -6.98 5.03
C ALA A 157 -11.96 -8.27 4.73
N ARG A 158 -12.66 -8.83 5.74
CA ARG A 158 -13.52 -10.02 5.56
C ARG A 158 -14.73 -9.78 4.67
N LYS A 159 -15.19 -8.53 4.56
CA LYS A 159 -16.34 -8.11 3.73
C LYS A 159 -15.93 -7.47 2.41
N CYS A 160 -14.63 -7.37 2.15
CA CYS A 160 -14.08 -6.68 0.99
C CYS A 160 -14.46 -7.36 -0.33
N LEU A 161 -14.56 -8.69 -0.31
CA LEU A 161 -14.87 -9.51 -1.47
C LEU A 161 -16.17 -10.27 -1.22
N ASP A 162 -17.01 -10.35 -2.26
CA ASP A 162 -18.22 -11.16 -2.29
C ASP A 162 -17.87 -12.63 -2.61
N PRO A 163 -18.01 -13.57 -1.66
CA PRO A 163 -17.62 -14.96 -1.86
C PRO A 163 -18.31 -15.65 -3.04
N GLU A 164 -19.52 -15.21 -3.41
CA GLU A 164 -20.30 -15.81 -4.51
C GLU A 164 -19.66 -15.58 -5.89
N GLN A 165 -18.71 -14.65 -6.00
CA GLN A 165 -18.01 -14.33 -7.24
C GLN A 165 -16.78 -15.22 -7.50
N PHE A 166 -16.45 -16.14 -6.58
CA PHE A 166 -15.20 -16.88 -6.59
C PHE A 166 -15.42 -18.39 -6.59
N VAL A 167 -14.59 -19.10 -7.36
CA VAL A 167 -14.59 -20.58 -7.37
C VAL A 167 -13.83 -21.15 -6.17
N LYS A 168 -12.97 -20.33 -5.56
CA LYS A 168 -12.27 -20.64 -4.31
C LYS A 168 -12.23 -19.39 -3.44
N TYR A 169 -12.54 -19.56 -2.16
CA TYR A 169 -12.54 -18.47 -1.18
C TYR A 169 -12.08 -19.01 0.17
N ASP A 170 -10.88 -18.63 0.58
CA ASP A 170 -10.31 -18.94 1.88
C ASP A 170 -10.30 -17.67 2.75
N MET A 171 -10.80 -17.76 3.98
CA MET A 171 -10.79 -16.66 4.95
C MET A 171 -10.10 -17.09 6.25
N LEU A 172 -9.32 -16.18 6.82
CA LEU A 172 -8.73 -16.35 8.13
C LEU A 172 -9.77 -16.08 9.24
N GLU A 173 -10.29 -17.16 9.82
CA GLU A 173 -11.38 -17.14 10.82
C GLU A 173 -10.97 -16.47 12.15
N SER A 174 -9.71 -16.58 12.57
CA SER A 174 -9.19 -15.90 13.76
C SER A 174 -7.69 -15.60 13.68
N ASP A 175 -7.24 -14.59 14.44
CA ASP A 175 -5.81 -14.24 14.62
C ASP A 175 -5.02 -15.42 15.26
N GLU A 176 -5.68 -16.38 15.93
CA GLU A 176 -5.05 -17.55 16.55
C GLU A 176 -4.55 -18.60 15.52
N MET A 177 -5.00 -18.49 14.26
CA MET A 177 -4.51 -19.35 13.17
C MET A 177 -3.25 -18.79 12.48
N ALA A 178 -2.72 -17.65 12.95
CA ALA A 178 -1.46 -17.09 12.48
C ALA A 178 -0.33 -18.13 12.59
N GLY A 179 0.33 -18.42 11.47
CA GLY A 179 1.37 -19.46 11.35
C GLY A 179 0.93 -20.78 10.73
N GLN A 180 -0.38 -21.08 10.67
CA GLN A 180 -0.95 -22.16 9.85
C GLN A 180 -1.52 -21.65 8.52
N TRP A 181 -1.68 -20.34 8.41
CA TRP A 181 -2.22 -19.66 7.24
C TRP A 181 -1.16 -19.53 6.14
N PRO A 182 -1.37 -20.14 4.95
CA PRO A 182 -0.31 -20.26 3.95
C PRO A 182 -0.11 -18.99 3.11
N PHE A 183 -0.98 -17.99 3.24
CA PHE A 183 -0.99 -16.80 2.37
C PHE A 183 -0.24 -15.60 2.92
N GLY A 184 0.24 -15.68 4.18
CA GLY A 184 1.02 -14.64 4.85
C GLY A 184 0.31 -14.06 6.06
N ASP A 185 1.08 -13.64 7.07
CA ASP A 185 0.57 -13.23 8.39
C ASP A 185 -0.35 -12.00 8.37
N ASP A 186 -0.30 -11.21 7.31
CA ASP A 186 -1.12 -10.01 7.11
C ASP A 186 -2.36 -10.26 6.23
N VAL A 187 -2.49 -11.44 5.62
CA VAL A 187 -3.59 -11.78 4.71
C VAL A 187 -4.80 -12.28 5.48
N VAL A 188 -5.95 -11.67 5.22
CA VAL A 188 -7.25 -12.04 5.82
C VAL A 188 -8.08 -12.89 4.87
N VAL A 189 -8.02 -12.61 3.56
CA VAL A 189 -8.78 -13.36 2.53
C VAL A 189 -7.87 -13.69 1.36
N HIS A 190 -7.96 -14.93 0.86
CA HIS A 190 -7.47 -15.34 -0.45
C HIS A 190 -8.63 -15.89 -1.27
N ALA A 191 -8.82 -15.39 -2.49
CA ALA A 191 -9.88 -15.84 -3.37
C ALA A 191 -9.38 -16.06 -4.80
N VAL A 192 -10.03 -16.93 -5.55
CA VAL A 192 -9.71 -17.23 -6.95
C VAL A 192 -11.00 -17.17 -7.76
N ALA A 193 -11.01 -16.32 -8.80
CA ALA A 193 -12.12 -16.20 -9.73
C ALA A 193 -12.12 -17.36 -10.73
N GLU A 194 -13.24 -17.59 -11.42
CA GLU A 194 -13.35 -18.62 -12.46
C GLU A 194 -12.33 -18.42 -13.60
N THR A 195 -11.94 -17.18 -13.85
CA THR A 195 -10.89 -16.81 -14.81
C THR A 195 -9.50 -17.28 -14.38
N GLY A 196 -9.31 -17.70 -13.13
CA GLY A 196 -8.00 -18.01 -12.54
C GLY A 196 -7.29 -16.79 -11.94
N GLN A 197 -7.89 -15.59 -12.01
CA GLN A 197 -7.38 -14.41 -11.30
C GLN A 197 -7.42 -14.64 -9.79
N ASN A 198 -6.33 -14.29 -9.12
CA ASN A 198 -6.22 -14.39 -7.67
C ASN A 198 -6.46 -13.03 -7.03
N PHE A 199 -7.12 -13.04 -5.87
CA PHE A 199 -7.41 -11.86 -5.08
C PHE A 199 -6.91 -12.10 -3.66
N VAL A 200 -6.17 -11.13 -3.12
CA VAL A 200 -5.60 -11.17 -1.77
C VAL A 200 -6.03 -9.91 -1.03
N VAL A 201 -6.67 -10.07 0.12
CA VAL A 201 -7.03 -8.95 1.00
C VAL A 201 -6.16 -9.04 2.25
N ALA A 202 -5.40 -7.97 2.53
CA ALA A 202 -4.48 -7.90 3.64
C ALA A 202 -4.71 -6.68 4.52
N VAL A 203 -4.43 -6.79 5.82
CA VAL A 203 -4.45 -5.68 6.77
C VAL A 203 -3.02 -5.29 7.14
N ARG A 204 -2.61 -4.08 6.73
CA ARG A 204 -1.23 -3.58 6.90
C ARG A 204 -1.17 -2.31 7.74
N THR A 205 0.03 -1.96 8.20
CA THR A 205 0.31 -0.72 8.93
C THR A 205 1.60 -0.08 8.41
N VAL A 206 1.74 1.24 8.57
CA VAL A 206 2.97 1.97 8.20
C VAL A 206 4.20 1.45 8.96
N PRO A 207 4.17 1.23 10.29
CA PRO A 207 5.33 0.63 10.99
C PRO A 207 5.72 -0.75 10.45
N GLY A 208 4.73 -1.57 10.04
CA GLY A 208 4.97 -2.86 9.41
C GLY A 208 5.73 -2.71 8.08
N ALA A 209 5.35 -1.74 7.25
CA ALA A 209 6.04 -1.42 6.01
C ALA A 209 7.50 -0.98 6.26
N HIS A 210 7.71 -0.08 7.23
CA HIS A 210 9.05 0.40 7.59
C HIS A 210 9.94 -0.72 8.12
N LYS A 211 9.39 -1.64 8.92
CA LYS A 211 10.15 -2.81 9.42
C LYS A 211 10.55 -3.76 8.27
N LYS A 212 9.69 -3.93 7.28
CA LYS A 212 9.92 -4.86 6.16
C LYS A 212 10.91 -4.31 5.13
N HIS A 213 10.84 -3.01 4.83
CA HIS A 213 11.56 -2.39 3.70
C HIS A 213 12.55 -1.29 4.08
N GLY A 214 12.57 -0.86 5.34
CA GLY A 214 13.60 0.06 5.82
C GLY A 214 14.99 -0.52 5.58
N LYS A 215 15.93 0.33 5.16
CA LYS A 215 17.32 -0.07 4.95
C LYS A 215 17.85 -0.74 6.22
N LYS A 216 18.30 -2.00 6.08
CA LYS A 216 19.00 -2.72 7.15
C LYS A 216 20.40 -2.12 7.27
N GLY A 217 20.73 -1.65 8.48
CA GLY A 217 22.05 -1.10 8.78
C GLY A 217 23.14 -2.15 8.83
#